data_AF-A0A662HKM1-F1
#
_entry.id   AF-A0A662HKM1-F1
#
_cell.length_a   1.000
_cell.length_b   1.000
_cell.length_c   1.000
_cell.angle_alpha   90.00
_cell.angle_beta   90.00
_cell.angle_gamma   90.00
#
_symmetry.space_group_name_H-M   'P 1'
#
loop_
_entity.id
_entity.type
_entity.pdbx_description
1 polymer ?
#
loop_
_entity_poly.entity_id
_entity_poly.type
_entity_poly.pdbx_seq_one_letter_code
_entity_poly.pdbx_strand_id
1 'polypeptide(L)'
;MAARAVRVLRVTCPACGEVCEVQLDEETLAAARSSPTGLAGVADFHGDHILVLYIDADGRDRGVRVYRALQRWEVIRVNPSFLSYMSEIRGFRVSAGSVVECFQDSPRAFIKVVGKGVELEAALRSFEHASHAVAWMEEFLEGLRRGAGDADLGTLLLSILVLDSCLPLKPLWGAARAFEAALRSRRLVIRVDEAAAELFRLYAERITWLYAGALDAVLRMDGWRLIDALVARDAITVRERLFSILALERRGVVRLEVVA
;
A
#
# COMPACT_ATOMS: atom_id res chain seq x y z
N MET A 1 14.85 -16.61 16.56
CA MET A 1 15.19 -17.54 15.48
C MET A 1 14.48 -17.02 14.26
N ALA A 2 15.22 -16.71 13.18
CA ALA A 2 14.63 -16.22 11.93
C ALA A 2 13.74 -17.32 11.34
N ALA A 3 12.61 -16.96 10.73
CA ALA A 3 11.76 -17.93 10.04
C ALA A 3 12.54 -18.47 8.84
N ARG A 4 12.96 -19.73 8.89
CA ARG A 4 13.78 -20.33 7.83
C ARG A 4 12.85 -20.69 6.68
N ALA A 5 13.06 -20.09 5.51
CA ALA A 5 12.34 -20.47 4.29
C ALA A 5 12.49 -21.98 4.06
N VAL A 6 11.37 -22.68 4.04
CA VAL A 6 11.28 -24.13 3.80
C VAL A 6 11.44 -24.41 2.32
N ARG A 7 10.92 -23.52 1.47
CA ARG A 7 10.93 -23.66 0.00
C ARG A 7 10.82 -22.30 -0.68
N VAL A 8 11.37 -22.18 -1.89
CA VAL A 8 11.16 -21.03 -2.78
C VAL A 8 10.48 -21.52 -4.06
N LEU A 9 9.39 -20.86 -4.45
CA LEU A 9 8.68 -21.12 -5.71
C LEU A 9 8.92 -19.95 -6.67
N ARG A 10 9.10 -20.28 -7.95
CA ARG A 10 9.19 -19.31 -9.04
C ARG A 10 7.94 -19.40 -9.89
N VAL A 11 7.18 -18.31 -9.98
CA VAL A 11 5.94 -18.27 -10.76
C VAL A 11 5.88 -17.00 -11.59
N THR A 12 5.40 -17.12 -12.83
CA THR A 12 5.19 -15.97 -13.71
C THR A 12 3.78 -15.45 -13.53
N CYS A 13 3.63 -14.15 -13.27
CA CYS A 13 2.33 -13.52 -13.20
C CYS A 13 1.65 -13.53 -14.58
N PRO A 14 0.45 -14.10 -14.71
CA PRO A 14 -0.24 -14.17 -16.00
C PRO A 14 -0.78 -12.81 -16.48
N ALA A 15 -0.78 -11.77 -15.63
CA ALA A 15 -1.25 -10.44 -16.00
C ALA A 15 -0.17 -9.51 -16.56
N CYS A 16 1.03 -9.47 -15.95
CA CYS A 16 2.13 -8.59 -16.37
C CYS A 16 3.37 -9.32 -16.91
N GLY A 17 3.44 -10.64 -16.76
CA GLY A 17 4.60 -11.45 -17.15
C GLY A 17 5.80 -11.37 -16.20
N GLU A 18 5.70 -10.63 -15.08
CA GLU A 18 6.76 -10.57 -14.07
C GLU A 18 6.99 -11.93 -13.41
N VAL A 19 8.25 -12.28 -13.17
CA VAL A 19 8.63 -13.52 -12.50
C VAL A 19 8.81 -13.25 -11.01
N CYS A 20 8.01 -13.93 -10.21
CA CYS A 20 7.95 -13.77 -8.77
C CYS A 20 8.67 -14.92 -8.07
N GLU A 21 9.48 -14.59 -7.07
CA GLU A 21 10.02 -15.56 -6.12
C GLU A 21 9.22 -15.50 -4.82
N VAL A 22 8.49 -16.57 -4.54
CA VAL A 22 7.63 -16.69 -3.37
C VAL A 22 8.29 -17.62 -2.36
N GLN A 23 8.63 -17.06 -1.20
CA GLN A 23 9.22 -17.82 -0.10
C GLN A 23 8.11 -18.43 0.76
N LEU A 24 8.19 -19.74 0.96
CA LEU A 24 7.29 -20.49 1.83
C LEU A 24 7.99 -20.81 3.14
N ASP A 25 7.37 -20.44 4.25
CA ASP A 25 7.83 -20.76 5.60
C ASP A 25 6.93 -21.82 6.27
N GLU A 26 7.35 -22.29 7.44
CA GLU A 26 6.57 -23.26 8.24
C GLU A 26 5.18 -22.72 8.61
N GLU A 27 5.07 -21.41 8.85
CA GLU A 27 3.78 -20.81 9.15
C GLU A 27 2.83 -20.92 7.97
N THR A 28 3.29 -20.74 6.73
CA THR A 28 2.48 -20.86 5.51
C THR A 28 1.97 -22.28 5.33
N LEU A 29 2.83 -23.27 5.57
CA LEU A 29 2.43 -24.67 5.56
C LEU A 29 1.45 -25.00 6.69
N ALA A 30 1.66 -24.44 7.88
CA ALA A 30 0.73 -24.58 9.00
C ALA A 30 -0.64 -23.96 8.70
N ALA A 31 -0.68 -22.79 8.04
CA ALA A 31 -1.92 -22.15 7.60
C ALA A 31 -2.65 -22.99 6.55
N ALA A 32 -1.93 -23.61 5.60
CA ALA A 32 -2.54 -24.52 4.64
C ALA A 32 -3.11 -25.78 5.32
N ARG A 33 -2.38 -26.34 6.30
CA ARG A 33 -2.82 -27.49 7.11
C ARG A 33 -4.07 -27.21 7.94
N SER A 34 -4.21 -25.99 8.48
CA SER A 34 -5.35 -25.59 9.31
C SER A 34 -6.54 -25.07 8.51
N SER A 35 -6.35 -24.78 7.22
CA SER A 35 -7.40 -24.30 6.33
C SER A 35 -8.40 -25.42 5.98
N PRO A 36 -9.72 -25.16 6.01
CA PRO A 36 -10.74 -26.14 5.60
C PRO A 36 -10.57 -26.64 4.15
N THR A 37 -9.97 -25.83 3.28
CA THR A 37 -9.70 -26.19 1.88
C THR A 37 -8.35 -26.88 1.70
N GLY A 38 -7.53 -26.97 2.75
CA GLY A 38 -6.16 -27.47 2.68
C GLY A 38 -5.18 -26.52 1.97
N LEU A 39 -5.58 -25.26 1.76
CA LEU A 39 -4.82 -24.26 0.99
C LEU A 39 -4.54 -23.00 1.81
N ALA A 40 -3.35 -22.43 1.62
CA ALA A 40 -2.99 -21.07 2.01
C ALA A 40 -2.74 -20.19 0.79
N GLY A 41 -3.21 -18.95 0.82
CA GLY A 41 -2.92 -17.96 -0.21
C GLY A 41 -1.67 -17.14 0.15
N VAL A 42 -0.70 -17.08 -0.76
CA VAL A 42 0.46 -16.17 -0.66
C VAL A 42 0.38 -15.14 -1.78
N ALA A 43 0.36 -13.86 -1.42
CA ALA A 43 0.11 -12.74 -2.31
C ALA A 43 1.40 -11.97 -2.65
N ASP A 44 1.64 -11.68 -3.92
CA ASP A 44 2.76 -10.88 -4.41
C ASP A 44 2.24 -9.60 -5.10
N PHE A 45 2.76 -8.43 -4.72
CA PHE A 45 2.23 -7.13 -5.14
C PHE A 45 2.99 -6.52 -6.31
N HIS A 46 2.26 -6.22 -7.38
CA HIS A 46 2.82 -5.80 -8.67
C HIS A 46 2.51 -4.33 -9.00
N GLY A 47 2.17 -3.52 -7.99
CA GLY A 47 1.77 -2.12 -8.18
C GLY A 47 0.27 -1.99 -8.45
N ASP A 48 -0.19 -2.44 -9.62
CA ASP A 48 -1.57 -2.27 -10.08
C ASP A 48 -2.43 -3.55 -9.96
N HIS A 49 -1.86 -4.68 -9.56
CA HIS A 49 -2.58 -5.92 -9.29
C HIS A 49 -1.79 -6.82 -8.34
N ILE A 50 -2.40 -7.94 -7.94
CA ILE A 50 -1.79 -8.89 -7.01
C ILE A 50 -1.91 -10.29 -7.55
N LEU A 51 -0.78 -11.00 -7.53
CA LEU A 51 -0.70 -12.41 -7.81
C LEU A 51 -0.88 -13.18 -6.51
N VAL A 52 -1.94 -13.97 -6.37
CA VAL A 52 -2.13 -14.89 -5.24
C VAL A 52 -1.83 -16.31 -5.69
N LEU A 53 -0.84 -16.92 -5.06
CA LEU A 53 -0.47 -18.32 -5.22
C LEU A 53 -1.17 -19.14 -4.15
N TYR A 54 -1.85 -20.22 -4.56
CA TYR A 54 -2.46 -21.15 -3.63
C TYR A 54 -1.52 -22.32 -3.36
N ILE A 55 -1.16 -22.49 -2.09
CA ILE A 55 -0.17 -23.43 -1.61
C ILE A 55 -0.85 -24.48 -0.74
N ASP A 56 -0.62 -25.76 -1.02
CA ASP A 56 -1.11 -26.84 -0.17
C ASP A 56 -0.23 -27.12 1.06
N ALA A 57 -0.71 -27.99 1.95
CA ALA A 57 0.00 -28.41 3.16
C ALA A 57 1.40 -29.02 2.93
N ASP A 58 1.66 -29.53 1.71
CA ASP A 58 2.96 -30.09 1.29
C ASP A 58 3.86 -29.03 0.63
N GLY A 59 3.42 -27.77 0.58
CA GLY A 59 4.16 -26.67 -0.04
C GLY A 59 4.18 -26.74 -1.57
N ARG A 60 3.17 -27.35 -2.20
CA ARG A 60 3.01 -27.40 -3.65
C ARG A 60 2.06 -26.31 -4.13
N ASP A 61 2.39 -25.74 -5.29
CA ASP A 61 1.51 -24.89 -6.06
C ASP A 61 0.26 -25.66 -6.51
N ARG A 62 -0.93 -25.10 -6.23
CA ARG A 62 -2.24 -25.59 -6.68
C ARG A 62 -2.95 -24.66 -7.66
N GLY A 63 -2.31 -23.57 -8.02
CA GLY A 63 -2.76 -22.59 -8.99
C GLY A 63 -2.43 -21.17 -8.56
N VAL A 64 -2.48 -20.27 -9.53
CA VAL A 64 -2.38 -18.83 -9.31
C VAL A 64 -3.65 -18.12 -9.75
N ARG A 65 -3.98 -17.04 -9.05
CA ARG A 65 -5.03 -16.11 -9.46
C ARG A 65 -4.52 -14.70 -9.34
N VAL A 66 -4.92 -13.87 -10.30
CA VAL A 66 -4.67 -12.44 -10.23
C VAL A 66 -5.92 -11.76 -9.69
N TYR A 67 -5.74 -11.05 -8.58
CA TYR A 67 -6.79 -10.27 -7.96
C TYR A 67 -6.55 -8.78 -8.17
N ARG A 68 -7.64 -8.09 -8.49
CA ARG A 68 -7.72 -6.63 -8.47
C ARG A 68 -8.60 -6.12 -7.32
N ALA A 69 -9.27 -7.02 -6.59
CA ALA A 69 -10.23 -6.71 -5.53
C ALA A 69 -9.96 -7.58 -4.28
N LEU A 70 -10.17 -7.04 -3.07
CA LEU A 70 -10.17 -7.82 -1.81
C LEU A 70 -11.42 -8.68 -1.74
N GLN A 71 -11.27 -9.99 -1.57
CA GLN A 71 -12.36 -10.82 -1.08
C GLN A 71 -12.42 -10.71 0.46
N ARG A 72 -13.63 -10.56 1.02
CA ARG A 72 -13.84 -10.48 2.48
C ARG A 72 -13.67 -11.88 3.08
N TRP A 73 -13.15 -11.94 4.32
CA TRP A 73 -13.06 -13.13 5.19
C TRP A 73 -11.86 -14.07 5.01
N GLU A 74 -10.75 -13.61 4.43
CA GLU A 74 -9.51 -14.41 4.32
C GLU A 74 -8.36 -13.79 5.13
N VAL A 75 -7.46 -14.65 5.62
CA VAL A 75 -6.12 -14.26 6.04
C VAL A 75 -5.24 -14.26 4.80
N ILE A 76 -4.79 -13.09 4.38
CA ILE A 76 -3.95 -12.90 3.21
C ILE A 76 -2.54 -12.63 3.67
N ARG A 77 -1.62 -13.52 3.29
CA ARG A 77 -0.19 -13.36 3.57
C ARG A 77 0.51 -12.77 2.37
N VAL A 78 1.08 -11.59 2.55
CA VAL A 78 1.87 -10.90 1.53
C VAL A 78 3.29 -11.44 1.56
N ASN A 79 3.84 -11.72 0.38
CA ASN A 79 5.20 -12.18 0.16
C ASN A 79 6.18 -11.25 0.90
N PRO A 80 7.08 -11.78 1.75
CA PRO A 80 8.03 -10.96 2.50
C PRO A 80 8.96 -10.11 1.62
N SER A 81 9.12 -10.45 0.33
CA SER A 81 9.82 -9.61 -0.65
C SER A 81 9.27 -8.18 -0.69
N PHE A 82 7.99 -7.98 -0.44
CA PHE A 82 7.37 -6.65 -0.39
C PHE A 82 8.02 -5.72 0.64
N LEU A 83 8.55 -6.28 1.73
CA LEU A 83 9.24 -5.50 2.77
C LEU A 83 10.58 -4.91 2.27
N SER A 84 11.10 -5.34 1.11
CA SER A 84 12.28 -4.71 0.52
C SER A 84 12.00 -3.29 0.00
N TYR A 85 10.73 -2.94 -0.20
CA TYR A 85 10.30 -1.59 -0.60
C TYR A 85 10.07 -0.65 0.60
N MET A 86 10.21 -1.17 1.84
CA MET A 86 9.88 -0.48 3.09
C MET A 86 11.13 -0.03 3.85
N SER A 87 11.18 1.24 4.25
CA SER A 87 12.29 1.81 5.01
C SER A 87 12.13 1.66 6.52
N GLU A 88 10.92 1.74 7.07
CA GLU A 88 10.70 1.84 8.53
C GLU A 88 9.97 0.61 9.10
N ILE A 89 9.02 0.07 8.36
CA ILE A 89 8.22 -1.10 8.71
C ILE A 89 8.96 -2.36 8.25
N ARG A 90 9.25 -3.25 9.20
CA ARG A 90 9.83 -4.58 8.93
C ARG A 90 8.79 -5.71 8.98
N GLY A 91 7.54 -5.36 9.21
CA GLY A 91 6.40 -6.26 9.14
C GLY A 91 5.13 -5.60 9.65
N PHE A 92 3.97 -6.01 9.14
CA PHE A 92 2.70 -5.43 9.52
C PHE A 92 1.55 -6.45 9.48
N ARG A 93 0.48 -6.14 10.20
CA ARG A 93 -0.82 -6.80 10.11
C ARG A 93 -1.91 -5.74 10.14
N VAL A 94 -2.81 -5.77 9.15
CA VAL A 94 -4.03 -4.96 9.11
C VAL A 94 -5.22 -5.90 9.27
N SER A 95 -6.08 -5.60 10.24
CA SER A 95 -7.32 -6.34 10.48
C SER A 95 -8.52 -5.43 10.23
N ALA A 96 -9.27 -5.69 9.17
CA ALA A 96 -10.42 -4.89 8.73
C ALA A 96 -11.49 -5.78 8.07
N GLY A 97 -12.05 -6.73 8.83
CA GLY A 97 -12.94 -7.80 8.32
C GLY A 97 -12.18 -8.95 7.65
N SER A 98 -11.17 -8.65 6.84
CA SER A 98 -10.09 -9.58 6.44
C SER A 98 -8.81 -9.25 7.20
N VAL A 99 -7.88 -10.20 7.29
CA VAL A 99 -6.54 -9.98 7.89
C VAL A 99 -5.52 -9.98 6.78
N VAL A 100 -4.79 -8.89 6.61
CA VAL A 100 -3.68 -8.79 5.66
C VAL A 100 -2.39 -8.65 6.44
N GLU A 101 -1.46 -9.58 6.28
CA GLU A 101 -0.21 -9.58 7.03
C GLU A 101 1.01 -9.79 6.14
N CYS A 102 2.13 -9.19 6.52
CA CYS A 102 3.42 -9.35 5.88
C CYS A 102 4.50 -9.36 6.96
N PHE A 103 5.16 -10.50 7.14
CA PHE A 103 6.22 -10.67 8.13
C PHE A 103 7.36 -11.50 7.53
N GLN A 104 8.61 -11.06 7.71
CA GLN A 104 9.79 -11.84 7.33
C GLN A 104 10.22 -12.82 8.44
N ASP A 105 9.96 -12.46 9.69
CA ASP A 105 10.23 -13.22 10.90
C ASP A 105 9.09 -12.96 11.90
N SER A 106 8.95 -13.79 12.93
CA SER A 106 8.05 -13.50 14.07
C SER A 106 8.61 -12.31 14.88
N PRO A 107 8.07 -11.08 14.71
CA PRO A 107 8.59 -9.90 15.37
C PRO A 107 8.33 -9.96 16.88
N ARG A 108 9.29 -9.47 17.67
CA ARG A 108 9.18 -9.50 19.16
C ARG A 108 8.41 -8.32 19.74
N ALA A 109 8.24 -7.25 18.98
CA ALA A 109 7.61 -6.01 19.42
C ALA A 109 6.86 -5.37 18.27
N PHE A 110 5.71 -4.78 18.61
CA PHE A 110 4.81 -4.11 17.68
C PHE A 110 4.30 -2.82 18.30
N ILE A 111 4.07 -1.82 17.46
CA ILE A 111 3.11 -0.76 17.77
C ILE A 111 1.75 -1.24 17.26
N LYS A 112 0.73 -1.10 18.10
CA LYS A 112 -0.64 -1.47 17.78
C LYS A 112 -1.54 -0.25 17.94
N VAL A 113 -2.32 0.05 16.91
CA VAL A 113 -3.35 1.08 16.93
C VAL A 113 -4.68 0.41 16.56
N VAL A 114 -5.74 0.75 17.31
CA VAL A 114 -7.08 0.18 17.14
C VAL A 114 -8.09 1.31 17.01
N GLY A 115 -9.00 1.22 16.03
CA GLY A 115 -10.06 2.21 15.85
C GLY A 115 -11.28 1.63 15.14
N LYS A 116 -12.47 1.79 15.72
CA LYS A 116 -13.79 1.51 15.09
C LYS A 116 -13.85 0.24 14.22
N GLY A 117 -13.37 -0.89 14.74
CA GLY A 117 -13.43 -2.19 14.05
C GLY A 117 -12.32 -2.44 13.02
N VAL A 118 -11.32 -1.55 12.94
CA VAL A 118 -10.07 -1.77 12.22
C VAL A 118 -8.88 -1.69 13.17
N GLU A 119 -7.83 -2.44 12.85
CA GLU A 119 -6.60 -2.52 13.63
C GLU A 119 -5.39 -2.56 12.69
N LEU A 120 -4.31 -1.92 13.12
CA LEU A 120 -3.00 -2.01 12.50
C LEU A 120 -1.95 -2.35 13.57
N GLU A 121 -1.22 -3.43 13.33
CA GLU A 121 -0.01 -3.81 14.05
C GLU A 121 1.19 -3.59 13.12
N ALA A 122 2.20 -2.86 13.56
CA ALA A 122 3.41 -2.61 12.80
C ALA A 122 4.66 -2.92 13.65
N ALA A 123 5.52 -3.78 13.13
CA ALA A 123 6.86 -3.99 13.64
C ALA A 123 7.79 -2.99 12.97
N LEU A 124 8.37 -2.07 13.75
CA LEU A 124 9.27 -1.03 13.25
C LEU A 124 10.73 -1.47 13.32
N ARG A 125 11.56 -0.89 12.45
CA ARG A 125 13.03 -1.02 12.50
C ARG A 125 13.63 -0.21 13.64
N SER A 126 13.06 0.96 13.92
CA SER A 126 13.42 1.86 15.02
C SER A 126 12.16 2.35 15.74
N PHE A 127 12.29 2.63 17.04
CA PHE A 127 11.22 3.22 17.86
C PHE A 127 11.52 4.69 18.22
N GLU A 128 12.57 5.31 17.68
CA GLU A 128 12.94 6.71 17.97
C GLU A 128 11.78 7.70 17.71
N HIS A 129 10.95 7.43 16.70
CA HIS A 129 9.81 8.26 16.32
C HIS A 129 8.46 7.59 16.61
N ALA A 130 8.38 6.77 17.67
CA ALA A 130 7.16 6.02 17.99
C ALA A 130 5.90 6.88 18.13
N SER A 131 6.01 8.12 18.66
CA SER A 131 4.88 9.04 18.77
C SER A 131 4.38 9.53 17.41
N HIS A 132 5.29 9.83 16.47
CA HIS A 132 4.91 10.15 15.09
C HIS A 132 4.28 8.93 14.41
N ALA A 133 4.86 7.75 14.61
CA ALA A 133 4.36 6.51 14.04
C ALA A 133 2.91 6.23 14.49
N VAL A 134 2.62 6.31 15.79
CA VAL A 134 1.25 6.14 16.32
C VAL A 134 0.27 7.12 15.66
N ALA A 135 0.62 8.41 15.59
CA ALA A 135 -0.26 9.41 14.99
C ALA A 135 -0.51 9.16 13.48
N TRP A 136 0.52 8.76 12.73
CA TRP A 136 0.35 8.38 11.32
C TRP A 136 -0.47 7.11 11.14
N MET A 137 -0.31 6.12 12.02
CA MET A 137 -1.11 4.90 12.05
C MET A 137 -2.58 5.20 12.34
N GLU A 138 -2.89 6.16 13.23
CA GLU A 138 -4.25 6.62 13.50
C GLU A 138 -4.88 7.29 12.27
N GLU A 139 -4.15 8.17 11.58
CA GLU A 139 -4.59 8.80 10.33
C GLU A 139 -4.79 7.76 9.22
N PHE A 140 -3.95 6.73 9.16
CA PHE A 140 -4.12 5.59 8.26
C PHE A 140 -5.43 4.83 8.57
N LEU A 141 -5.72 4.49 9.82
CA LEU A 141 -6.96 3.80 10.18
C LEU A 141 -8.20 4.65 9.84
N GLU A 142 -8.14 5.96 10.06
CA GLU A 142 -9.24 6.86 9.70
C GLU A 142 -9.41 6.96 8.17
N GLY A 143 -8.33 7.01 7.41
CA GLY A 143 -8.37 6.93 5.94
C GLY A 143 -8.91 5.60 5.44
N LEU A 144 -8.49 4.49 6.06
CA LEU A 144 -9.01 3.14 5.81
C LEU A 144 -10.51 3.07 6.03
N ARG A 145 -11.00 3.60 7.15
CA ARG A 145 -12.43 3.65 7.45
C ARG A 145 -13.23 4.42 6.41
N ARG A 146 -12.69 5.53 5.88
CA ARG A 146 -13.34 6.33 4.83
C ARG A 146 -13.29 5.69 3.45
N GLY A 147 -12.21 4.98 3.14
CA GLY A 147 -11.96 4.36 1.83
C GLY A 147 -12.31 2.88 1.71
N ALA A 148 -12.67 2.20 2.80
CA ALA A 148 -12.82 0.74 2.86
C ALA A 148 -13.80 0.14 1.83
N GLY A 149 -14.82 0.89 1.42
CA GLY A 149 -15.80 0.42 0.42
C GLY A 149 -15.22 0.27 -0.99
N ASP A 150 -14.16 1.01 -1.29
CA ASP A 150 -13.50 1.03 -2.60
C ASP A 150 -12.12 0.33 -2.58
N ALA A 151 -11.65 -0.07 -1.39
CA ALA A 151 -10.32 -0.61 -1.20
C ALA A 151 -10.18 -2.02 -1.75
N ASP A 152 -9.05 -2.28 -2.38
CA ASP A 152 -8.56 -3.62 -2.69
C ASP A 152 -7.18 -3.83 -2.10
N LEU A 153 -6.63 -5.02 -2.28
CA LEU A 153 -5.40 -5.41 -1.61
C LEU A 153 -4.24 -4.61 -2.20
N GLY A 154 -4.28 -4.27 -3.48
CA GLY A 154 -3.26 -3.43 -4.11
C GLY A 154 -3.29 -2.00 -3.58
N THR A 155 -4.47 -1.40 -3.45
CA THR A 155 -4.58 -0.04 -2.89
C THR A 155 -4.31 0.00 -1.38
N LEU A 156 -4.57 -1.09 -0.67
CA LEU A 156 -4.15 -1.26 0.73
C LEU A 156 -2.62 -1.32 0.85
N LEU A 157 -1.95 -2.15 0.06
CA LEU A 157 -0.48 -2.25 0.10
C LEU A 157 0.19 -0.95 -0.34
N LEU A 158 -0.37 -0.25 -1.32
CA LEU A 158 0.05 1.10 -1.71
C LEU A 158 -0.09 2.09 -0.54
N SER A 159 -1.20 2.06 0.20
CA SER A 159 -1.39 2.97 1.33
C SER A 159 -0.49 2.63 2.52
N ILE A 160 -0.11 1.35 2.71
CA ILE A 160 0.91 0.93 3.69
C ILE A 160 2.31 1.40 3.27
N LEU A 161 2.66 1.36 1.98
CA LEU A 161 3.89 1.96 1.46
C LEU A 161 3.95 3.46 1.75
N VAL A 162 2.85 4.18 1.52
CA VAL A 162 2.77 5.60 1.88
C VAL A 162 2.97 5.79 3.38
N LEU A 163 2.30 4.98 4.21
CA LEU A 163 2.42 5.03 5.67
C LEU A 163 3.87 4.87 6.12
N ASP A 164 4.57 3.85 5.61
CA ASP A 164 5.97 3.56 5.92
C ASP A 164 6.87 4.80 5.76
N SER A 165 6.79 5.44 4.60
CA SER A 165 7.57 6.65 4.32
C SER A 165 7.16 7.86 5.17
N CYS A 166 5.97 7.87 5.76
CA CYS A 166 5.49 8.96 6.59
C CYS A 166 5.90 8.82 8.06
N LEU A 167 6.17 7.60 8.56
CA LEU A 167 6.46 7.32 9.96
C LEU A 167 7.54 8.21 10.62
N PRO A 168 8.67 8.55 9.97
CA PRO A 168 9.69 9.38 10.61
C PRO A 168 9.32 10.87 10.64
N LEU A 169 8.32 11.27 9.83
CA LEU A 169 7.93 12.67 9.66
C LEU A 169 6.87 13.09 10.69
N LYS A 170 6.83 14.39 10.97
CA LYS A 170 5.73 14.97 11.76
C LYS A 170 4.39 14.81 11.00
N PRO A 171 3.33 14.32 11.66
CA PRO A 171 2.00 14.22 11.06
C PRO A 171 1.50 15.54 10.48
N LEU A 172 0.95 15.45 9.27
CA LEU A 172 0.33 16.58 8.59
C LEU A 172 -1.16 16.64 8.95
N TRP A 173 -1.69 17.85 9.07
CA TRP A 173 -3.13 18.02 9.30
C TRP A 173 -3.93 17.51 8.07
N GLY A 174 -4.94 16.69 8.33
CA GLY A 174 -5.76 16.08 7.29
C GLY A 174 -5.10 14.90 6.56
N ALA A 175 -4.06 14.30 7.14
CA ALA A 175 -3.33 13.15 6.60
C ALA A 175 -4.22 11.96 6.20
N ALA A 176 -5.33 11.72 6.93
CA ALA A 176 -6.31 10.68 6.60
C ALA A 176 -6.83 10.77 5.15
N ARG A 177 -6.90 11.99 4.58
CA ARG A 177 -7.31 12.19 3.18
C ARG A 177 -6.32 11.56 2.20
N ALA A 178 -5.03 11.54 2.52
CA ALA A 178 -4.03 10.90 1.67
C ALA A 178 -4.23 9.39 1.60
N PHE A 179 -4.45 8.76 2.76
CA PHE A 179 -4.74 7.34 2.82
C PHE A 179 -6.08 6.98 2.17
N GLU A 180 -7.12 7.81 2.37
CA GLU A 180 -8.39 7.65 1.65
C GLU A 180 -8.19 7.69 0.13
N ALA A 181 -7.46 8.69 -0.38
CA ALA A 181 -7.19 8.81 -1.81
C ALA A 181 -6.37 7.62 -2.35
N ALA A 182 -5.36 7.17 -1.61
CA ALA A 182 -4.55 6.00 -1.98
C ALA A 182 -5.41 4.72 -2.06
N LEU A 183 -6.29 4.51 -1.08
CA LEU A 183 -7.21 3.35 -1.05
C LEU A 183 -8.24 3.37 -2.18
N ARG A 184 -8.67 4.56 -2.60
CA ARG A 184 -9.64 4.77 -3.68
C ARG A 184 -8.96 4.96 -5.05
N SER A 185 -7.64 4.87 -5.12
CA SER A 185 -6.84 5.33 -6.27
C SER A 185 -7.16 4.68 -7.61
N ARG A 186 -7.75 3.47 -7.63
CA ARG A 186 -8.25 2.85 -8.86
C ARG A 186 -9.47 3.53 -9.46
N ARG A 187 -10.31 4.10 -8.60
CA ARG A 187 -11.56 4.78 -8.95
C ARG A 187 -11.37 6.28 -9.11
N LEU A 188 -10.17 6.81 -8.87
CA LEU A 188 -9.90 8.23 -8.99
C LEU A 188 -9.11 8.50 -10.26
N VAL A 189 -9.58 9.45 -11.07
CA VAL A 189 -8.87 9.98 -12.23
C VAL A 189 -8.43 11.40 -11.92
N ILE A 190 -7.18 11.71 -12.29
CA ILE A 190 -6.59 13.03 -12.16
C ILE A 190 -7.13 13.89 -13.30
N ARG A 191 -7.74 15.03 -12.96
CA ARG A 191 -8.12 16.08 -13.91
C ARG A 191 -7.37 17.37 -13.61
N VAL A 192 -6.73 17.93 -14.62
CA VAL A 192 -6.05 19.21 -14.52
C VAL A 192 -6.97 20.32 -15.03
N ASP A 193 -7.13 21.37 -14.26
CA ASP A 193 -7.73 22.62 -14.72
C ASP A 193 -6.63 23.47 -15.36
N GLU A 194 -6.60 23.54 -16.69
CA GLU A 194 -5.54 24.25 -17.42
C GLU A 194 -5.48 25.74 -17.07
N ALA A 195 -6.62 26.40 -16.88
CA ALA A 195 -6.64 27.83 -16.53
C ALA A 195 -6.06 28.05 -15.13
N ALA A 196 -6.42 27.20 -14.16
CA ALA A 196 -5.84 27.24 -12.83
C ALA A 196 -4.35 26.86 -12.84
N ALA A 197 -3.95 25.90 -13.68
CA ALA A 197 -2.56 25.49 -13.83
C ALA A 197 -1.68 26.60 -14.42
N GLU A 198 -2.15 27.32 -15.44
CA GLU A 198 -1.46 28.48 -16.00
C GLU A 198 -1.26 29.59 -14.95
N LEU A 199 -2.33 29.96 -14.23
CA LEU A 199 -2.24 30.92 -13.14
C LEU A 199 -1.27 30.44 -12.07
N PHE A 200 -1.34 29.16 -11.69
CA PHE A 200 -0.46 28.60 -10.68
C PHE A 200 1.00 28.63 -11.12
N ARG A 201 1.34 28.34 -12.38
CA ARG A 201 2.72 28.43 -12.91
C ARG A 201 3.32 29.83 -12.71
N LEU A 202 2.55 30.89 -12.95
CA LEU A 202 3.00 32.28 -12.74
C LEU A 202 3.38 32.59 -11.28
N TYR A 203 2.71 31.95 -10.32
CA TYR A 203 3.04 32.10 -8.90
C TYR A 203 4.04 31.06 -8.40
N ALA A 204 4.12 29.88 -9.02
CA ALA A 204 4.99 28.77 -8.65
C ALA A 204 6.47 29.15 -8.73
N GLU A 205 6.85 30.01 -9.69
CA GLU A 205 8.19 30.58 -9.80
C GLU A 205 8.63 31.38 -8.56
N ARG A 206 7.67 31.86 -7.75
CA ARG A 206 7.94 32.58 -6.50
C ARG A 206 8.00 31.68 -5.28
N ILE A 207 7.65 30.40 -5.43
CA ILE A 207 7.60 29.38 -4.36
C ILE A 207 8.30 28.08 -4.79
N THR A 208 9.40 28.21 -5.51
CA THR A 208 10.19 27.10 -6.08
C THR A 208 10.60 26.05 -5.05
N TRP A 209 10.87 26.45 -3.81
CA TRP A 209 11.20 25.56 -2.70
C TRP A 209 10.09 24.55 -2.35
N LEU A 210 8.84 24.81 -2.74
CA LEU A 210 7.68 23.96 -2.42
C LEU A 210 7.33 22.99 -3.57
N TYR A 211 7.81 23.23 -4.80
CA TYR A 211 7.30 22.52 -6.00
C TYR A 211 8.33 22.16 -7.08
N ALA A 212 9.63 22.40 -6.87
CA ALA A 212 10.66 22.14 -7.89
C ALA A 212 10.54 20.72 -8.47
N GLY A 213 10.08 20.62 -9.73
CA GLY A 213 9.92 19.38 -10.49
C GLY A 213 8.61 18.60 -10.29
N ALA A 214 7.95 18.74 -9.14
CA ALA A 214 6.72 17.99 -8.83
C ALA A 214 5.49 18.49 -9.61
N LEU A 215 5.41 19.81 -9.87
CA LEU A 215 4.29 20.42 -10.59
C LEU A 215 4.18 19.87 -12.02
N ASP A 216 5.24 20.01 -12.82
CA ASP A 216 5.21 19.58 -14.22
C ASP A 216 4.98 18.07 -14.35
N ALA A 217 5.46 17.30 -13.37
CA ALA A 217 5.19 15.86 -13.32
C ALA A 217 3.69 15.57 -13.14
N VAL A 218 3.02 16.25 -12.20
CA VAL A 218 1.58 16.04 -11.95
C VAL A 218 0.71 16.57 -13.08
N LEU A 219 1.06 17.71 -13.69
CA LEU A 219 0.27 18.27 -14.80
C LEU A 219 0.25 17.35 -16.02
N ARG A 220 1.31 16.57 -16.25
CA ARG A 220 1.35 15.55 -17.32
C ARG A 220 0.51 14.30 -17.05
N MET A 221 -0.05 14.17 -15.84
CA MET A 221 -0.88 13.02 -15.44
C MET A 221 -2.37 13.28 -15.68
N ASP A 222 -2.76 14.34 -16.41
CA ASP A 222 -4.16 14.55 -16.77
C ASP A 222 -4.76 13.32 -17.46
N GLY A 223 -5.93 12.90 -16.99
CA GLY A 223 -6.63 11.70 -17.45
C GLY A 223 -6.09 10.38 -16.92
N TRP A 224 -4.98 10.37 -16.17
CA TRP A 224 -4.45 9.13 -15.58
C TRP A 224 -5.28 8.71 -14.38
N ARG A 225 -5.40 7.40 -14.15
CA ARG A 225 -5.89 6.94 -12.85
C ARG A 225 -4.85 7.24 -11.80
N LEU A 226 -5.30 7.57 -10.59
CA LEU A 226 -4.42 7.89 -9.49
C LEU A 226 -3.50 6.70 -9.17
N ILE A 227 -4.00 5.46 -9.28
CA ILE A 227 -3.15 4.28 -9.06
C ILE A 227 -1.96 4.23 -10.03
N ASP A 228 -2.19 4.56 -11.31
CA ASP A 228 -1.16 4.53 -12.35
C ASP A 228 -0.13 5.65 -12.14
N ALA A 229 -0.60 6.82 -11.72
CA ALA A 229 0.27 7.94 -11.35
C ALA A 229 1.18 7.64 -10.15
N LEU A 230 0.71 6.81 -9.22
CA LEU A 230 1.42 6.43 -8.01
C LEU A 230 2.34 5.21 -8.18
N VAL A 231 2.37 4.56 -9.35
CA VAL A 231 3.27 3.42 -9.60
C VAL A 231 4.73 3.89 -9.49
N ALA A 232 5.41 3.42 -8.46
CA ALA A 232 6.84 3.58 -8.23
C ALA A 232 7.37 2.40 -7.39
N ARG A 233 8.68 2.16 -7.45
CA ARG A 233 9.34 1.05 -6.74
C ARG A 233 9.80 1.40 -5.32
N ASP A 234 9.67 2.66 -4.89
CA ASP A 234 10.08 3.12 -3.57
C ASP A 234 8.99 3.96 -2.90
N ALA A 235 8.86 3.79 -1.58
CA ALA A 235 7.82 4.43 -0.78
C ALA A 235 7.88 5.97 -0.79
N ILE A 236 9.09 6.55 -0.91
CA ILE A 236 9.31 8.00 -0.89
C ILE A 236 8.69 8.65 -2.12
N THR A 237 8.97 8.12 -3.32
CA THR A 237 8.41 8.62 -4.58
C THR A 237 6.89 8.53 -4.59
N VAL A 238 6.32 7.41 -4.10
CA VAL A 238 4.87 7.24 -3.99
C VAL A 238 4.26 8.34 -3.11
N ARG A 239 4.83 8.55 -1.92
CA ARG A 239 4.39 9.60 -0.98
C ARG A 239 4.50 10.97 -1.61
N GLU A 240 5.64 11.34 -2.18
CA GLU A 240 5.85 12.66 -2.77
C GLU A 240 4.81 12.95 -3.87
N ARG A 241 4.60 12.01 -4.79
CA ARG A 241 3.58 12.17 -5.84
C ARG A 241 2.18 12.34 -5.25
N LEU A 242 1.77 11.49 -4.32
CA LEU A 242 0.45 11.56 -3.69
C LEU A 242 0.24 12.92 -3.00
N PHE A 243 1.20 13.35 -2.19
CA PHE A 243 1.09 14.62 -1.47
C PHE A 243 1.16 15.83 -2.40
N SER A 244 1.92 15.78 -3.50
CA SER A 244 1.91 16.82 -4.53
C SER A 244 0.55 16.92 -5.23
N ILE A 245 -0.04 15.79 -5.62
CA ILE A 245 -1.39 15.74 -6.23
C ILE A 245 -2.41 16.36 -5.28
N LEU A 246 -2.43 15.94 -4.01
CA LEU A 246 -3.38 16.47 -3.02
C LEU A 246 -3.11 17.94 -2.66
N ALA A 247 -1.85 18.40 -2.72
CA ALA A 247 -1.53 19.80 -2.54
C ALA A 247 -2.08 20.67 -3.68
N LEU A 248 -2.04 20.18 -4.92
CA LEU A 248 -2.63 20.85 -6.08
C LEU A 248 -4.16 20.75 -6.09
N GLU A 249 -4.72 19.63 -5.60
CA GLU A 249 -6.17 19.47 -5.38
C GLU A 249 -6.71 20.56 -4.45
N ARG A 250 -6.05 20.78 -3.30
CA ARG A 250 -6.43 21.84 -2.35
C ARG A 250 -6.36 23.25 -2.93
N ARG A 251 -5.68 23.44 -4.05
CA ARG A 251 -5.52 24.73 -4.74
C ARG A 251 -6.42 24.88 -5.96
N GLY A 252 -7.24 23.87 -6.27
CA GLY A 252 -8.12 23.86 -7.42
C GLY A 252 -7.41 23.68 -8.77
N VAL A 253 -6.11 23.34 -8.76
CA VAL A 253 -5.34 23.07 -9.98
C VAL A 253 -5.61 21.66 -10.50
N VAL A 254 -5.81 20.73 -9.57
CA VAL A 254 -6.14 19.33 -9.85
C VAL A 254 -7.50 18.99 -9.23
N ARG A 255 -8.24 18.08 -9.85
CA ARG A 255 -9.42 17.43 -9.27
C ARG A 255 -9.25 15.93 -9.35
N LEU A 256 -9.68 15.23 -8.31
CA LEU A 256 -9.77 13.77 -8.28
C LEU A 256 -11.22 13.37 -8.53
N GLU A 257 -11.52 12.93 -9.74
CA GLU A 257 -12.86 12.55 -10.16
C GLU A 257 -13.08 11.04 -9.98
N VAL A 258 -14.24 10.66 -9.44
CA VAL A 258 -14.60 9.25 -9.29
C VAL A 258 -15.09 8.71 -10.63
N VAL A 259 -14.47 7.64 -11.10
CA VAL A 259 -14.91 6.86 -12.27
C VAL A 259 -15.56 5.55 -11.83
N ALA A 260 -16.59 5.14 -12.58
CA ALA A 260 -17.33 3.90 -12.37
C ALA A 260 -16.52 2.65 -12.72
#